data_AF-A0A7C0XRV5-F1
#
_entry.id   AF-A0A7C0XRV5-F1
#
_cell.length_a   1.000
_cell.length_b   1.000
_cell.length_c   1.000
_cell.angle_alpha   90.00
_cell.angle_beta   90.00
_cell.angle_gamma   90.00
#
_symmetry.space_group_name_H-M   'P 1'
#
loop_
_entity.id
_entity.type
_entity.pdbx_description
1 polymer ?
#
loop_
_entity_poly.entity_id
_entity_poly.type
_entity_poly.pdbx_seq_one_letter_code
_entity_poly.pdbx_strand_id
1 'polypeptide(L)'
;MLVAVRKSYLELILAVIGIVIGCLFVFDWREFVAMLGRKVGLCGLLTFVWYSVRLVRIGRINWAEKEEWRKIYALVLLIAYAIVIALG
;
A
#
# COMPACT_ATOMS: atom_id res chain seq x y z
N MET A 1 -12.06 -8.48 -17.16
CA MET A 1 -11.07 -9.01 -16.19
C MET A 1 -9.64 -9.01 -16.75
N LEU A 2 -9.41 -9.55 -17.96
CA LEU A 2 -8.10 -9.56 -18.65
C LEU A 2 -7.43 -8.17 -18.83
N VAL A 3 -8.21 -7.13 -19.15
CA VAL A 3 -7.66 -5.76 -19.31
C VAL A 3 -7.18 -5.16 -17.98
N ALA A 4 -7.86 -5.44 -16.87
CA ALA A 4 -7.47 -4.97 -15.55
C ALA A 4 -6.17 -5.64 -15.07
N VAL A 5 -6.03 -6.94 -15.35
CA VAL A 5 -4.81 -7.70 -15.05
C VAL A 5 -3.63 -7.17 -15.87
N ARG A 6 -3.81 -6.92 -17.17
CA ARG A 6 -2.76 -6.35 -18.04
C ARG A 6 -2.33 -4.94 -17.63
N LYS A 7 -3.24 -4.12 -17.10
CA LYS A 7 -2.92 -2.78 -16.55
C LYS A 7 -2.13 -2.88 -15.25
N SER A 8 -2.46 -3.84 -14.39
CA SER A 8 -1.80 -4.03 -13.10
C SER A 8 -0.34 -4.50 -13.23
N TYR A 9 0.01 -5.23 -14.30
CA TYR A 9 1.41 -5.56 -14.60
C TYR A 9 2.29 -4.33 -14.82
N LEU A 10 1.76 -3.24 -15.37
CA LEU A 10 2.54 -2.01 -15.55
C LEU A 10 2.87 -1.35 -14.20
N GLU A 11 1.94 -1.37 -13.25
CA GLU A 11 2.15 -0.86 -11.90
C GLU A 11 3.16 -1.73 -11.13
N LEU A 12 3.09 -3.05 -11.32
CA LEU A 12 4.05 -3.99 -10.75
C LEU A 12 5.46 -3.75 -11.32
N ILE A 13 5.58 -3.61 -12.64
CA ILE A 13 6.86 -3.32 -13.31
C ILE A 13 7.44 -2.00 -12.81
N LEU A 14 6.61 -0.96 -12.70
CA LEU A 14 7.04 0.35 -12.19
C LEU A 14 7.55 0.26 -10.74
N ALA A 15 6.87 -0.52 -9.89
CA ALA A 15 7.30 -0.76 -8.51
C ALA A 15 8.65 -1.49 -8.46
N VAL A 16 8.84 -2.53 -9.28
CA VAL A 16 10.11 -3.26 -9.37
C VAL A 16 11.24 -2.34 -9.85
N ILE A 17 11.00 -1.54 -10.89
CA ILE A 17 11.98 -0.57 -11.39
C ILE A 17 12.33 0.45 -10.31
N GLY A 18 11.34 0.98 -9.58
CA GLY A 18 11.55 1.91 -8.48
C GLY A 18 12.43 1.32 -7.37
N ILE A 19 12.22 0.05 -7.01
CA ILE A 19 13.06 -0.66 -6.04
C ILE A 19 14.49 -0.82 -6.58
N VAL A 20 14.66 -1.20 -7.85
CA VAL A 20 16.00 -1.36 -8.48
C VAL A 20 16.76 -0.03 -8.52
N ILE A 21 16.10 1.07 -8.89
CA ILE A 21 16.71 2.41 -8.87
C ILE A 21 17.08 2.80 -7.43
N GLY A 22 16.20 2.54 -6.45
CA GLY A 22 16.51 2.76 -5.04
C GLY A 22 17.73 1.99 -4.57
N CYS A 23 17.89 0.73 -4.99
CA CYS A 23 19.07 -0.08 -4.70
C CYS A 23 20.35 0.46 -5.33
N LEU A 24 20.28 1.06 -6.53
CA LEU A 24 21.45 1.66 -7.18
C LEU A 24 21.89 2.97 -6.51
N PHE A 25 20.95 3.70 -5.92
CA PHE A 25 21.22 5.00 -5.27
C PHE A 25 21.64 4.88 -3.80
N VAL A 26 21.30 3.78 -3.13
CA VAL A 26 21.68 3.58 -1.73
C VAL A 26 23.04 2.91 -1.62
N PHE A 27 23.91 3.52 -0.82
CA PHE A 27 25.31 3.12 -0.63
C PHE A 27 25.46 1.78 0.10
N ASP A 28 24.48 1.40 0.95
CA ASP A 28 24.51 0.16 1.74
C ASP A 28 23.18 -0.62 1.66
N TRP A 29 23.24 -1.83 1.12
CA TRP A 29 22.08 -2.70 0.90
C TRP A 29 21.32 -3.01 2.18
N ARG A 30 22.02 -3.14 3.31
CA ARG A 30 21.41 -3.47 4.61
C ARG A 30 20.53 -2.33 5.11
N GLU A 31 20.95 -1.09 4.92
CA GLU A 31 20.17 0.08 5.30
C GLU A 31 18.93 0.25 4.42
N PHE A 32 19.06 -0.01 3.11
CA PHE A 32 17.91 0.05 2.19
C PHE A 32 16.82 -0.97 2.56
N VAL A 33 17.20 -2.22 2.82
CA VAL A 33 16.26 -3.27 3.23
C VAL A 33 15.61 -2.94 4.58
N ALA A 34 16.37 -2.40 5.53
CA ALA A 34 15.83 -1.98 6.83
C ALA A 34 14.84 -0.81 6.70
N MET A 35 15.13 0.17 5.83
CA MET A 35 14.22 1.29 5.52
C MET A 35 12.93 0.82 4.85
N LEU A 36 13.03 -0.05 3.84
CA LEU A 36 11.86 -0.66 3.21
C LEU A 36 11.05 -1.48 4.21
N GLY A 37 11.71 -2.29 5.03
CA GLY A 37 11.06 -3.10 6.06
C GLY A 37 10.27 -2.24 7.06
N ARG A 38 10.80 -1.09 7.49
CA ARG A 38 10.09 -0.13 8.35
C ARG A 38 8.86 0.46 7.65
N LYS A 39 9.00 0.91 6.40
CA LYS A 39 7.88 1.48 5.63
C LYS A 39 6.77 0.44 5.38
N VAL A 40 7.15 -0.77 4.97
CA VAL A 40 6.21 -1.88 4.76
C VAL A 40 5.56 -2.30 6.07
N GLY A 41 6.31 -2.38 7.16
CA GLY A 41 5.81 -2.70 8.49
C GLY A 41 4.78 -1.68 8.98
N LEU A 42 5.08 -0.39 8.86
CA LEU A 42 4.17 0.70 9.24
C LEU A 42 2.90 0.71 8.38
N CYS A 43 3.03 0.58 7.05
CA CYS A 43 1.89 0.47 6.16
C CYS A 43 1.06 -0.78 6.48
N GLY A 44 1.69 -1.93 6.71
CA GLY A 44 1.00 -3.17 7.08
C GLY A 44 0.23 -3.06 8.38
N LEU A 45 0.86 -2.50 9.42
CA LEU A 45 0.23 -2.28 10.73
C LEU A 45 -0.94 -1.29 10.61
N LEU A 46 -0.76 -0.20 9.87
CA LEU A 46 -1.83 0.76 9.57
C LEU A 46 -3.02 0.05 8.89
N THR A 47 -2.75 -0.81 7.89
CA THR A 47 -3.79 -1.56 7.17
C THR A 47 -4.55 -2.49 8.11
N PHE A 48 -3.83 -3.20 8.96
CA PHE A 48 -4.39 -4.16 9.89
C PHE A 48 -5.27 -3.47 10.94
N VAL A 49 -4.76 -2.40 11.56
CA VAL A 49 -5.50 -1.58 12.51
C VAL A 49 -6.71 -0.97 11.81
N TRP A 50 -6.51 -0.44 10.60
CA TRP A 50 -7.58 0.15 9.82
C TRP A 50 -8.70 -0.86 9.60
N TYR A 51 -8.40 -2.04 9.08
CA TYR A 51 -9.38 -3.09 8.80
C TYR A 51 -10.08 -3.57 10.08
N SER A 52 -9.33 -3.77 11.17
CA SER A 52 -9.86 -4.19 12.47
C SER A 52 -10.90 -3.21 13.02
N VAL A 53 -10.60 -1.90 12.98
CA VAL A 53 -11.55 -0.87 13.43
C VAL A 53 -12.84 -0.88 12.61
N ARG A 54 -12.76 -1.16 11.30
CA ARG A 54 -13.96 -1.21 10.44
C ARG A 54 -14.75 -2.49 10.66
N LEU A 55 -14.07 -3.61 10.88
CA LEU A 55 -14.72 -4.87 11.25
C LEU A 55 -15.57 -4.70 12.51
N VAL A 56 -15.09 -3.93 13.49
CA VAL A 56 -15.85 -3.61 14.71
C VAL A 56 -17.00 -2.64 14.46
N ARG A 57 -16.81 -1.60 13.63
CA ARG A 57 -17.85 -0.57 13.40
C ARG A 57 -18.96 -0.97 12.45
N ILE A 58 -18.63 -1.70 11.39
CA ILE A 58 -19.49 -1.91 10.21
C ILE A 58 -19.70 -3.42 9.94
N GLY A 59 -18.98 -4.30 10.64
CA GLY A 59 -19.00 -5.74 10.38
C GLY A 59 -18.12 -6.14 9.21
N ARG A 60 -18.37 -7.30 8.60
CA ARG A 60 -17.57 -7.80 7.48
C ARG A 60 -17.83 -6.95 6.22
N ILE A 61 -16.77 -6.31 5.73
CA ILE A 61 -16.81 -5.52 4.49
C ILE A 61 -17.00 -6.46 3.30
N ASN A 62 -18.13 -6.31 2.60
CA ASN A 62 -18.35 -6.98 1.32
C ASN A 62 -17.68 -6.18 0.19
N TRP A 63 -16.52 -6.65 -0.26
CA TRP A 63 -15.74 -5.96 -1.30
C TRP A 63 -16.34 -6.09 -2.71
N ALA A 64 -17.35 -6.95 -2.89
CA ALA A 64 -18.05 -7.13 -4.16
C ALA A 64 -19.06 -6.00 -4.45
N GLU A 65 -19.57 -5.35 -3.40
CA GLU A 65 -20.54 -4.25 -3.55
C GLU A 65 -19.86 -2.95 -3.98
N LYS A 66 -20.48 -2.27 -4.95
CA LYS A 66 -20.04 -0.99 -5.52
C LYS A 66 -20.56 0.19 -4.70
N GLU A 67 -20.48 0.11 -3.38
CA GLU A 67 -20.93 1.22 -2.54
C GLU A 67 -19.92 2.36 -2.50
N GLU A 68 -20.42 3.60 -2.48
CA GLU A 68 -19.61 4.82 -2.59
C GLU A 68 -18.64 5.00 -1.42
N TRP A 69 -19.01 4.53 -0.22
CA TRP A 69 -18.16 4.59 0.96
C TRP A 69 -16.81 3.89 0.74
N ARG A 70 -16.76 2.84 -0.11
CA ARG A 70 -15.52 2.11 -0.39
C ARG A 70 -14.45 2.99 -1.03
N LYS A 71 -14.86 3.94 -1.87
CA LYS A 71 -13.93 4.90 -2.51
C LYS A 71 -13.35 5.86 -1.49
N ILE A 72 -14.18 6.40 -0.60
CA ILE A 72 -13.77 7.31 0.48
C ILE A 72 -12.77 6.59 1.40
N TYR A 73 -13.09 5.36 1.79
CA TYR A 73 -12.24 4.55 2.64
C TYR A 73 -10.90 4.17 2.00
N ALA A 74 -10.90 3.80 0.72
CA ALA A 74 -9.68 3.55 -0.03
C ALA A 74 -8.83 4.82 -0.17
N LEU A 75 -9.46 5.97 -0.38
CA LEU A 75 -8.79 7.27 -0.49
C LEU A 75 -8.15 7.68 0.84
N VAL A 76 -8.85 7.49 1.97
CA VAL A 76 -8.27 7.71 3.32
C VAL A 76 -7.07 6.81 3.57
N LEU A 77 -7.15 5.53 3.16
CA LEU A 77 -6.02 4.60 3.30
C LEU A 77 -4.82 5.02 2.43
N LEU A 78 -5.09 5.45 1.19
CA LEU A 78 -4.05 5.93 0.26
C LEU A 78 -3.37 7.19 0.78
N ILE A 79 -4.12 8.16 1.31
CA ILE A 79 -3.54 9.36 1.93
C ILE A 79 -2.68 8.97 3.13
N ALA A 80 -3.15 8.06 3.97
CA ALA A 80 -2.41 7.64 5.14
C ALA A 80 -1.11 6.89 4.76
N TYR A 81 -1.12 6.07 3.72
CA TYR A 81 0.12 5.49 3.16
C TYR A 81 1.05 6.54 2.57
N ALA A 82 0.52 7.53 1.84
CA ALA A 82 1.32 8.61 1.28
C ALA A 82 2.05 9.38 2.40
N ILE A 83 1.37 9.62 3.53
CA ILE A 83 1.97 10.24 4.72
C ILE A 83 3.06 9.36 5.32
N VAL A 84 2.81 8.06 5.52
CA VAL A 84 3.81 7.11 6.06
C VAL A 84 5.04 7.02 5.14
N ILE A 85 4.84 7.05 3.82
CA ILE A 85 5.93 7.00 2.85
C ILE A 85 6.70 8.32 2.81
N ALA A 86 6.03 9.47 2.92
CA ALA A 86 6.63 10.80 2.84
C ALA A 86 7.34 11.24 4.13
N LEU A 87 6.82 10.86 5.30
CA LEU A 87 7.41 11.19 6.61
C LEU A 87 8.49 10.18 7.06
N GLY A 88 8.64 9.08 6.31
CA GLY A 88 9.62 8.02 6.59
C GLY A 88 10.89 8.16 5.78
#